data_AF-A0A6N6PI61-F1
#
_entry.id   AF-A0A6N6PI61-F1
#
_cell.length_a   1.000
_cell.length_b   1.000
_cell.length_c   1.000
_cell.angle_alpha   90.00
_cell.angle_beta   90.00
_cell.angle_gamma   90.00
#
_symmetry.space_group_name_H-M   'P 1'
#
loop_
_entity.id
_entity.type
_entity.pdbx_description
1 polymer ?
#
loop_
_entity_poly.entity_id
_entity_poly.type
_entity_poly.pdbx_seq_one_letter_code
_entity_poly.pdbx_strand_id
1 'polypeptide(L)' 'MQAHRAETTLSEDGVITLRDIPFRRGESVEVIVLPFSAVAASGSRYPLRGTPVTLLSPTEPVAEADWGAVG' A
#
# COMPACT_ATOMS: atom_id res chain seq x y z
N MET A 1 8.96 1.43 -19.53
CA MET A 1 7.67 0.80 -19.88
C MET A 1 6.63 1.24 -18.86
N GLN A 2 5.42 1.60 -19.31
CA GLN A 2 4.30 1.87 -18.42
C GLN A 2 3.42 0.61 -18.39
N ALA A 3 3.39 -0.09 -17.26
CA ALA A 3 2.64 -1.32 -17.10
C ALA A 3 1.39 -1.06 -16.24
N HIS A 4 0.25 -1.58 -16.67
CA HIS A 4 -0.97 -1.60 -15.87
C HIS A 4 -1.04 -2.92 -15.11
N ARG A 5 -1.20 -2.85 -13.77
CA ARG A 5 -1.31 -4.04 -12.91
C ARG A 5 -2.77 -4.23 -12.49
N ALA A 6 -3.33 -5.40 -12.81
CA ALA A 6 -4.59 -5.89 -12.28
C ALA A 6 -4.33 -7.17 -11.49
N GLU A 7 -4.96 -7.30 -10.33
CA GLU A 7 -4.86 -8.48 -9.46
C GLU A 7 -6.19 -9.21 -9.46
N THR A 8 -6.16 -10.52 -9.68
CA THR A 8 -7.34 -11.38 -9.60
C THR A 8 -6.96 -12.76 -9.08
N THR A 9 -7.90 -13.41 -8.43
CA THR A 9 -7.82 -14.85 -8.14
C THR A 9 -8.36 -15.62 -9.33
N LEU A 10 -7.69 -16.70 -9.71
CA LEU A 10 -8.12 -17.57 -10.80
C LEU A 10 -9.29 -18.44 -10.31
N SER A 11 -10.39 -18.46 -11.05
CA SER A 11 -11.51 -19.39 -10.87
C SER A 11 -11.16 -20.79 -11.39
N GLU A 12 -11.96 -21.79 -11.03
CA GLU A 12 -11.70 -23.21 -11.41
C GLU A 12 -11.62 -23.43 -12.93
N ASP A 13 -12.30 -22.60 -13.72
CA ASP A 13 -12.29 -22.66 -15.19
C ASP A 13 -10.99 -22.13 -15.81
N GLY A 14 -10.12 -21.49 -15.03
CA GLY A 14 -8.83 -20.99 -15.50
C GLY A 14 -8.93 -19.77 -16.43
N VAL A 15 -10.09 -19.10 -16.51
CA VAL A 15 -10.31 -17.97 -17.42
C VAL A 15 -10.05 -16.64 -16.71
N ILE A 16 -9.22 -15.78 -17.31
CA ILE A 16 -9.02 -14.40 -16.87
C ILE A 16 -9.65 -13.46 -17.89
N THR A 17 -10.62 -12.65 -17.46
CA THR A 17 -11.20 -11.59 -18.28
C THR A 17 -10.68 -10.23 -17.80
N LEU A 18 -9.86 -9.57 -18.62
CA LEU A 18 -9.40 -8.20 -18.36
C LEU A 18 -10.43 -7.20 -18.91
N ARG A 19 -10.91 -6.29 -18.07
CA ARG A 19 -11.86 -5.23 -18.44
C ARG A 19 -11.30 -3.87 -18.06
N ASP A 20 -11.77 -2.82 -18.73
CA ASP A 20 -11.44 -1.42 -18.43
C ASP A 20 -9.93 -1.11 -18.38
N ILE A 21 -9.15 -1.82 -19.20
CA ILE A 21 -7.71 -1.62 -19.31
C ILE A 21 -7.42 -0.23 -19.94
N PRO A 22 -6.44 0.54 -19.43
CA PRO A 22 -6.19 1.91 -19.86
C PRO A 22 -5.39 2.01 -21.17
N PHE A 23 -5.65 1.12 -22.13
CA PHE A 23 -5.02 1.09 -23.45
C PHE A 23 -6.01 1.54 -24.52
N ARG A 24 -5.49 2.13 -25.59
CA ARG A 24 -6.33 2.63 -26.69
C ARG A 24 -6.56 1.55 -27.73
N ARG A 25 -7.65 1.71 -28.48
CA ARG A 25 -7.93 0.84 -29.64
C ARG A 25 -6.77 0.88 -30.62
N GLY A 26 -6.27 -0.31 -31.00
CA GLY A 26 -5.19 -0.47 -31.97
C GLY A 26 -3.78 -0.46 -31.37
N GLU A 27 -3.65 -0.25 -30.05
CA GLU A 27 -2.36 -0.45 -29.37
C GLU A 27 -2.06 -1.95 -29.24
N SER A 28 -0.83 -2.33 -29.60
CA SER A 28 -0.32 -3.67 -29.31
C SER A 28 -0.03 -3.78 -27.81
N VAL A 29 -0.63 -4.77 -27.16
CA VAL A 29 -0.45 -5.03 -25.73
C VAL A 29 0.18 -6.41 -25.52
N GLU A 30 1.09 -6.50 -24.57
CA GLU A 30 1.64 -7.76 -24.07
C GLU A 30 1.01 -8.07 -22.71
N VAL A 31 0.62 -9.33 -22.51
CA VAL A 31 0.01 -9.78 -21.25
C VAL A 31 0.96 -10.76 -20.57
N ILE A 32 1.35 -10.45 -19.34
CA ILE A 32 2.19 -11.31 -18.50
C ILE A 32 1.38 -11.70 -17.27
N VAL A 33 1.19 -13.01 -17.08
CA VAL A 33 0.49 -13.58 -15.92
C VAL A 33 1.54 -14.10 -14.94
N LEU A 34 1.55 -13.56 -13.73
CA LEU A 34 2.48 -13.96 -12.68
C LEU A 34 1.70 -14.47 -11.46
N PRO A 35 2.11 -15.58 -10.83
CA PRO A 35 1.61 -15.91 -9.51
C PRO A 35 2.00 -14.77 -8.56
N PHE A 36 1.03 -14.20 -7.86
CA PHE A 36 1.29 -13.21 -6.83
C PHE A 36 0.72 -13.74 -5.52
N SER A 37 1.55 -13.72 -4.48
CA SER A 37 1.04 -13.86 -3.13
C SER A 37 0.54 -12.48 -2.75
N ALA A 38 -0.77 -12.32 -2.53
CA ALA A 38 -1.24 -11.20 -1.75
C ALA A 38 -0.55 -11.36 -0.41
N VAL A 39 0.47 -10.55 -0.13
CA VAL A 39 0.86 -10.31 1.25
C VAL A 39 -0.42 -9.74 1.83
N ALA A 40 -1.20 -10.58 2.49
CA ALA A 40 -2.25 -10.12 3.37
C ALA A 40 -1.56 -9.03 4.16
N ALA A 41 -2.10 -7.81 4.12
CA ALA A 41 -1.69 -6.81 5.08
C ALA A 41 -2.07 -7.41 6.44
N SER A 42 -1.20 -8.25 6.99
CA SER A 42 -1.34 -8.95 8.26
C SER A 42 -0.99 -7.93 9.31
N GLY A 43 -1.92 -6.99 9.45
CA GLY A 43 -1.74 -5.76 10.15
C GLY A 43 -2.81 -4.83 9.64
N SER A 44 -3.69 -4.39 10.55
CA SER A 44 -4.56 -3.25 10.27
C SER A 44 -3.68 -2.17 9.66
N ARG A 45 -3.98 -1.77 8.41
CA ARG A 45 -3.26 -0.68 7.70
C ARG A 45 -3.14 0.57 8.58
N TYR A 46 -4.05 0.71 9.55
CA TYR A 46 -4.06 1.77 10.55
C TYR A 46 -4.39 1.16 11.92
N PRO A 47 -3.41 0.62 12.66
CA PRO A 47 -3.66 -0.10 13.90
C PRO A 47 -4.28 0.77 15.01
N LEU A 48 -4.12 2.09 14.91
CA LEU A 48 -4.67 3.07 15.85
C LEU A 48 -5.97 3.73 15.35
N ARG A 49 -6.52 3.33 14.21
CA ARG A 49 -7.76 3.93 13.68
C ARG A 49 -8.92 3.61 14.61
N GLY A 50 -9.58 4.65 15.13
CA GLY A 50 -10.69 4.53 16.06
C GLY A 50 -10.27 4.38 17.53
N THR A 51 -8.96 4.33 17.81
CA THR A 51 -8.44 4.31 19.18
C THR A 51 -8.24 5.75 19.66
N PRO A 52 -8.95 6.21 20.70
CA PRO A 52 -8.71 7.51 21.30
C PRO A 52 -7.31 7.52 21.95
N VAL A 53 -6.45 8.46 21.56
CA VAL A 53 -5.13 8.64 22.15
C VAL A 53 -5.14 9.92 22.97
N THR A 54 -4.78 9.81 24.26
CA THR A 54 -4.62 10.97 25.14
C THR A 54 -3.15 11.37 25.15
N LEU A 55 -2.85 12.59 24.70
CA LEU A 55 -1.53 13.18 24.83
C LEU A 55 -1.49 13.96 26.14
N LEU A 56 -0.71 13.50 27.11
CA LEU A 56 -0.67 14.10 28.46
C LEU A 56 -0.05 15.50 28.44
N SER A 57 1.02 15.70 27.66
CA SER A 57 1.72 16.97 27.50
C SER A 57 2.31 17.09 26.09
N PRO A 58 1.48 17.30 25.04
CA PRO A 58 1.92 17.19 23.65
C PRO A 58 2.98 18.22 23.21
N THR A 59 3.11 19.30 23.97
CA THR A 59 3.96 20.45 23.63
C THR A 59 4.99 20.75 24.72
N GLU A 60 5.14 19.87 25.72
CA GLU A 60 6.16 20.05 26.73
C GLU A 60 7.56 19.90 26.09
N PRO A 61 8.53 20.75 26.45
CA PRO A 61 9.87 20.68 25.89
C PRO A 61 10.47 19.30 26.12
N VAL A 62 10.95 18.67 25.05
CA VAL A 62 11.67 17.40 25.18
C VAL A 62 13.07 17.71 25.70
N ALA A 63 13.31 17.30 26.96
CA ALA A 63 14.61 17.22 27.59
C ALA A 63 15.58 18.35 27.19
N GLU A 64 15.25 19.60 27.57
CA GLU A 64 16.15 20.76 27.38
C GLU A 64 17.56 20.49 27.95
N ALA A 65 17.63 19.68 29.02
CA ALA A 65 18.87 19.22 29.64
C ALA A 65 19.71 18.26 28.76
N ASP A 66 19.10 17.54 27.82
CA ASP A 66 19.79 16.63 26.90
C ASP A 66 20.37 17.38 25.68
N TRP A 67 19.93 18.62 25.43
CA TRP A 67 20.43 19.50 24.38
C TRP A 67 21.66 20.30 24.81
N GLY A 68 22.62 19.65 25.49
CA GLY A 68 23.90 20.23 25.83
C GLY A 68 24.72 20.60 24.59
N ALA A 69 24.54 21.80 24.06
CA ALA A 69 25.58 22.45 23.26
C ALA A 69 26.68 22.87 24.24
N VAL A 70 27.66 21.99 24.43
CA VAL A 70 28.89 22.32 25.15
C VAL A 70 29.60 23.40 24.34
N GLY A 71 29.53 24.64 24.83
CA GLY A 71 30.30 25.77 24.31
C GLY A 71 31.75 25.75 24.77
#